data_AF-A0A7C5RSS1-F1
#
_entry.id   AF-A0A7C5RSS1-F1
#
_cell.length_a   1.000
_cell.length_b   1.000
_cell.length_c   1.000
_cell.angle_alpha   90.00
_cell.angle_beta   90.00
_cell.angle_gamma   90.00
#
_symmetry.space_group_name_H-M   'P 1'
#
loop_
_entity.id
_entity.type
_entity.pdbx_description
1 polymer ?
#
loop_
_entity_poly.entity_id
_entity_poly.type
_entity_poly.pdbx_seq_one_letter_code
_entity_poly.pdbx_strand_id
1 'polypeptide(L)'
;MEQALAQAHAERLDAPFTAAACRLDFFATAQGAEAAYQVLVQTTPGQLLPHRPRGDTSRLRLAPAALPGFARLTLWFREENALAAVSVTAPCNPHEPERCRQARDRTESLAALLLRRIITRVPGIHPATTPSALDLRGSAELLCPERDYTSCVAEIMAAREAARPFALCLSSYGQWKLLPIIDSEPPRCPEDRTVAAEFLSPRAGS
;
A
#
# COMPACT_ATOMS: atom_id res chain seq x y z
N MET A 1 -3.76 -29.57 -21.71
CA MET A 1 -3.73 -28.09 -21.88
C MET A 1 -4.83 -27.42 -21.06
N GLU A 2 -6.08 -27.88 -21.14
CA GLU A 2 -7.20 -27.32 -20.36
C GLU A 2 -7.01 -27.40 -18.84
N GLN A 3 -6.51 -28.53 -18.30
CA GLN A 3 -6.18 -28.64 -16.87
C GLN A 3 -5.11 -27.65 -16.41
N ALA A 4 -4.08 -27.41 -17.23
CA ALA A 4 -3.03 -26.44 -16.90
C ALA A 4 -3.56 -25.00 -16.92
N LEU A 5 -4.49 -24.69 -17.83
CA LEU A 5 -5.18 -23.39 -17.86
C LEU A 5 -6.12 -23.21 -16.66
N ALA A 6 -6.85 -24.25 -16.27
CA ALA A 6 -7.70 -24.23 -15.08
C ALA A 6 -6.89 -24.05 -13.79
N GLN A 7 -5.74 -24.73 -13.68
CA GLN A 7 -4.82 -24.57 -12.55
C GLN A 7 -4.23 -23.15 -12.49
N ALA A 8 -3.73 -22.63 -13.61
CA ALA A 8 -3.22 -21.25 -13.67
C ALA A 8 -4.31 -20.21 -13.34
N HIS A 9 -5.57 -20.47 -13.72
CA HIS A 9 -6.68 -19.61 -13.34
C HIS A 9 -6.98 -19.67 -11.83
N ALA A 10 -6.97 -20.86 -11.24
CA ALA A 10 -7.16 -21.04 -9.80
C ALA A 10 -6.06 -20.33 -8.99
N GLU A 11 -4.79 -20.45 -9.40
CA GLU A 11 -3.66 -19.74 -8.77
C GLU A 11 -3.85 -18.21 -8.82
N ARG A 12 -4.38 -17.67 -9.92
CA ARG A 12 -4.67 -16.24 -10.05
C ARG A 12 -5.83 -15.76 -9.16
N LEU A 13 -6.79 -16.63 -8.86
CA LEU A 13 -7.90 -16.32 -7.97
C LEU A 13 -7.46 -16.37 -6.50
N ASP A 14 -6.50 -17.24 -6.17
CA ASP A 14 -5.90 -17.32 -4.83
C ASP A 14 -4.87 -16.21 -4.60
N ALA A 15 -4.31 -15.64 -5.67
CA ALA A 15 -3.32 -14.60 -5.59
C ALA A 15 -3.87 -13.29 -4.97
N PRO A 16 -3.09 -12.63 -4.11
CA PRO A 16 -3.47 -11.37 -3.45
C PRO A 16 -3.81 -10.23 -4.42
N PHE A 17 -3.16 -10.22 -5.58
CA PHE A 17 -3.50 -9.45 -6.77
C PHE A 17 -2.77 -10.10 -7.96
N THR A 18 -3.25 -9.88 -9.18
CA THR A 18 -2.66 -10.50 -10.39
C THR A 18 -1.78 -9.57 -11.18
N ALA A 19 -1.92 -8.26 -10.98
CA ALA A 19 -1.05 -7.26 -11.59
C ALA A 19 -1.03 -5.99 -10.75
N ALA A 20 0.13 -5.34 -10.69
CA ALA A 20 0.29 -3.99 -10.17
C ALA A 20 1.12 -3.18 -11.17
N ALA A 21 0.73 -1.93 -11.39
CA ALA A 21 1.44 -0.99 -12.25
C ALA A 21 1.58 0.36 -11.54
N CYS A 22 2.73 0.99 -11.74
CA CYS A 22 2.99 2.35 -11.28
C CYS A 22 3.23 3.24 -12.49
N ARG A 23 2.67 4.45 -12.44
CA ARG A 23 2.95 5.53 -13.38
C ARG A 23 3.50 6.72 -12.61
N LEU A 24 4.48 7.39 -13.19
CA LEU A 24 5.10 8.59 -12.63
C LEU A 24 5.44 9.54 -13.77
N ASP A 25 4.87 10.73 -13.73
CA ASP A 25 5.09 11.81 -14.67
C ASP A 25 5.58 13.05 -13.91
N PHE A 26 6.60 13.73 -14.46
CA PHE A 26 7.10 14.99 -13.93
C PHE A 26 6.77 16.12 -14.88
N PHE A 27 6.30 17.23 -14.32
CA PHE A 27 5.97 18.43 -15.05
C PHE A 27 6.95 19.55 -14.71
N ALA A 28 7.12 20.48 -15.63
CA ALA A 28 7.95 21.67 -15.38
C ALA A 28 7.37 22.56 -14.27
N THR A 29 6.05 22.53 -14.05
CA THR A 29 5.35 23.34 -13.05
C THR A 29 4.26 22.55 -12.33
N ALA A 30 3.94 22.95 -11.10
CA ALA A 30 2.82 22.38 -10.33
C ALA A 30 1.46 22.58 -11.02
N GLN A 31 1.29 23.71 -11.72
CA GLN A 31 0.07 23.99 -12.51
C GLN A 31 -0.12 23.00 -13.67
N GLY A 32 0.97 22.64 -14.37
CA GLY A 32 0.93 21.62 -15.42
C GLY A 32 0.56 20.25 -14.88
N ALA A 33 1.13 19.87 -13.72
CA ALA A 33 0.79 18.63 -13.04
C ALA A 33 -0.67 18.59 -12.58
N GLU A 34 -1.19 19.70 -12.03
CA GLU A 34 -2.60 19.81 -11.62
C GLU A 34 -3.56 19.69 -12.81
N ALA A 35 -3.28 20.37 -13.92
CA ALA A 35 -4.11 20.24 -15.13
C ALA A 35 -4.16 18.80 -15.65
N ALA A 36 -3.01 18.12 -15.71
CA ALA A 36 -2.93 16.71 -16.11
C ALA A 36 -3.67 15.80 -15.12
N TYR A 37 -3.50 16.03 -13.81
CA TYR A 37 -4.18 15.29 -12.75
C TYR A 37 -5.71 15.35 -12.90
N GLN A 38 -6.27 16.55 -13.11
CA GLN A 38 -7.72 16.72 -13.29
C GLN A 38 -8.24 15.94 -14.49
N VAL A 39 -7.55 15.99 -15.63
CA VAL A 39 -7.94 15.23 -16.84
C VAL A 39 -7.88 13.73 -16.58
N LEU A 40 -6.79 13.24 -15.98
CA LEU A 40 -6.59 11.80 -15.75
C LEU A 40 -7.59 11.24 -14.73
N VAL A 41 -7.86 11.97 -13.66
CA VAL A 41 -8.86 11.57 -12.66
C VAL A 41 -10.28 11.57 -13.21
N GLN A 42 -10.61 12.51 -14.11
CA GLN A 42 -11.93 12.56 -14.75
C GLN A 42 -12.13 11.46 -15.79
N THR A 43 -11.09 11.17 -16.57
CA THR A 43 -11.14 10.15 -17.65
C THR A 43 -10.92 8.73 -17.14
N THR A 44 -10.36 8.55 -15.94
CA THR A 44 -10.23 7.22 -15.32
C THR A 44 -11.62 6.66 -15.00
N PRO A 45 -12.01 5.49 -15.54
CA PRO A 45 -13.33 4.92 -15.34
C PRO A 45 -13.51 4.41 -13.90
N GLY A 46 -14.78 4.13 -13.56
CA GLY A 46 -15.15 3.49 -12.31
C GLY A 46 -15.65 4.44 -11.23
N GLN A 47 -16.17 3.84 -10.16
CA GLN A 47 -16.72 4.56 -9.03
C GLN A 47 -15.61 5.13 -8.15
N LEU A 48 -15.84 6.31 -7.59
CA LEU A 48 -14.95 6.93 -6.62
C LEU A 48 -15.07 6.20 -5.28
N LEU A 49 -13.94 5.84 -4.68
CA LEU A 49 -13.90 5.22 -3.37
C LEU A 49 -13.26 6.16 -2.33
N PRO A 50 -13.64 6.05 -1.05
CA PRO A 50 -12.88 6.66 0.02
C PRO A 50 -11.50 6.01 0.11
N HIS A 51 -10.49 6.84 0.37
CA HIS A 51 -9.09 6.42 0.53
C HIS A 51 -8.37 7.39 1.48
N ARG A 52 -7.23 6.98 2.03
CA ARG A 52 -6.39 7.89 2.81
C ARG A 52 -5.68 8.88 1.89
N PRO A 53 -5.61 10.18 2.24
CA PRO A 53 -4.94 11.18 1.42
C PRO A 53 -3.50 10.78 1.04
N ARG A 54 -3.13 11.06 -0.20
CA ARG A 54 -1.78 10.92 -0.75
C ARG A 54 -1.40 12.21 -1.46
N GLY A 55 -0.21 12.72 -1.12
CA GLY A 55 0.30 14.00 -1.59
C GLY A 55 -0.67 15.17 -1.36
N ASP A 56 -0.48 16.25 -2.10
CA ASP A 56 -1.37 17.41 -2.14
C ASP A 56 -2.82 17.06 -2.51
N THR A 57 -3.01 16.11 -3.43
CA THR A 57 -4.34 15.67 -3.87
C THR A 57 -4.29 14.24 -4.38
N SER A 58 -5.36 13.49 -4.14
CA SER A 58 -5.49 12.10 -4.60
C SER A 58 -6.92 11.67 -4.80
N ARG A 59 -7.15 10.73 -5.72
CA ARG A 59 -8.43 10.05 -5.94
C ARG A 59 -8.23 8.56 -6.22
N LEU A 60 -9.00 7.73 -5.53
CA LEU A 60 -9.08 6.31 -5.78
C LEU A 60 -10.35 5.95 -6.56
N ARG A 61 -10.20 5.18 -7.63
CA ARG A 61 -11.33 4.63 -8.40
C ARG A 61 -11.30 3.11 -8.48
N LEU A 62 -12.48 2.51 -8.50
CA LEU A 62 -12.72 1.08 -8.70
C LEU A 62 -13.53 0.87 -9.97
N ALA A 63 -12.99 0.09 -10.90
CA ALA A 63 -13.63 -0.26 -12.17
C ALA A 63 -13.54 -1.77 -12.42
N PRO A 64 -14.41 -2.34 -13.27
CA PRO A 64 -14.17 -3.66 -13.86
C PRO A 64 -12.80 -3.69 -14.57
N ALA A 65 -12.07 -4.79 -14.42
CA ALA A 65 -10.88 -5.03 -15.22
C ALA A 65 -11.27 -5.59 -16.60
N ALA A 66 -10.35 -5.53 -17.57
CA ALA A 66 -10.52 -6.21 -18.85
C ALA A 66 -10.58 -7.74 -18.72
N LEU A 67 -10.17 -8.27 -17.56
CA LEU A 67 -10.22 -9.69 -17.25
C LEU A 67 -11.51 -10.02 -16.48
N PRO A 68 -12.36 -10.95 -16.97
CA PRO A 68 -13.59 -11.34 -16.30
C PRO A 68 -13.35 -11.83 -14.88
N GLY A 69 -14.17 -11.37 -13.92
CA GLY A 69 -14.05 -11.72 -12.50
C GLY A 69 -13.02 -10.89 -11.72
N PHE A 70 -12.39 -9.90 -12.36
CA PHE A 70 -11.42 -9.02 -11.71
C PHE A 70 -11.88 -7.57 -11.73
N ALA A 71 -11.44 -6.83 -10.73
CA ALA A 71 -11.56 -5.39 -10.67
C ALA A 71 -10.20 -4.73 -10.71
N ARG A 72 -10.17 -3.48 -11.16
CA ARG A 72 -9.01 -2.60 -11.15
C ARG A 72 -9.26 -1.45 -10.19
N LEU A 73 -8.37 -1.29 -9.23
CA LEU A 73 -8.23 -0.10 -8.40
C LEU A 73 -7.16 0.79 -9.01
N THR A 74 -7.42 2.09 -9.13
CA THR A 74 -6.43 3.07 -9.57
C THR A 74 -6.46 4.26 -8.63
N LEU A 75 -5.34 4.49 -7.94
CA LEU A 75 -5.13 5.64 -7.07
C LEU A 75 -4.20 6.61 -7.78
N TRP A 76 -4.76 7.73 -8.21
CA TRP A 76 -4.00 8.88 -8.71
C TRP A 76 -3.66 9.81 -7.56
N PHE A 77 -2.46 10.36 -7.56
CA PHE A 77 -2.06 11.40 -6.62
C PHE A 77 -1.05 12.36 -7.24
N ARG A 78 -1.05 13.60 -6.76
CA ARG A 78 -0.10 14.65 -7.15
C ARG A 78 0.62 15.14 -5.90
N GLU A 79 1.91 15.41 -6.05
CA GLU A 79 2.74 16.13 -5.07
C GLU A 79 3.54 17.18 -5.84
N GLU A 80 3.30 18.47 -5.56
CA GLU A 80 3.91 19.57 -6.30
C GLU A 80 3.80 19.41 -7.83
N ASN A 81 4.92 19.23 -8.53
CA ASN A 81 5.01 19.03 -9.98
C ASN A 81 5.11 17.55 -10.41
N ALA A 82 5.00 16.61 -9.47
CA ALA A 82 4.94 15.17 -9.75
C ALA A 82 3.51 14.66 -9.72
N LEU A 83 3.16 13.86 -10.72
CA LEU A 83 1.89 13.15 -10.83
C LEU A 83 2.18 11.65 -10.87
N ALA A 84 1.47 10.88 -10.07
CA ALA A 84 1.66 9.45 -10.00
C ALA A 84 0.34 8.68 -9.95
N ALA A 85 0.40 7.43 -10.37
CA ALA A 85 -0.69 6.47 -10.19
C ALA A 85 -0.16 5.13 -9.73
N VAL A 86 -0.95 4.46 -8.89
CA VAL A 86 -0.83 3.03 -8.65
C VAL A 86 -2.12 2.36 -9.10
N SER A 87 -1.99 1.35 -9.94
CA SER A 87 -3.11 0.50 -10.36
C SER A 87 -2.88 -0.94 -9.93
N VAL A 88 -3.88 -1.54 -9.27
CA VAL A 88 -3.86 -2.95 -8.86
C VAL A 88 -5.06 -3.66 -9.47
N THR A 89 -4.83 -4.85 -10.05
CA THR A 89 -5.89 -5.72 -10.56
C THR A 89 -6.01 -6.95 -9.67
N ALA A 90 -7.20 -7.21 -9.11
CA ALA A 90 -7.43 -8.24 -8.11
C ALA A 90 -8.76 -8.98 -8.33
N PRO A 91 -8.88 -10.24 -7.89
CA PRO A 91 -10.11 -11.02 -8.00
C PRO A 91 -11.14 -10.53 -6.97
N CYS A 92 -11.93 -9.52 -7.33
CA CYS A 92 -13.01 -9.00 -6.50
C CYS A 92 -14.12 -8.38 -7.38
N ASN A 93 -15.32 -8.24 -6.82
CA ASN A 93 -16.47 -7.69 -7.54
C ASN A 93 -16.41 -6.15 -7.55
N PRO A 94 -16.28 -5.48 -8.71
CA PRO A 94 -16.23 -4.02 -8.79
C PRO A 94 -17.55 -3.34 -8.38
N HIS A 95 -18.67 -4.07 -8.34
CA HIS A 95 -19.98 -3.58 -7.91
C HIS A 95 -20.22 -3.73 -6.40
N GLU A 96 -19.34 -4.46 -5.69
CA GLU A 96 -19.39 -4.61 -4.23
C GLU A 96 -18.05 -4.14 -3.63
N PRO A 97 -17.81 -2.82 -3.52
CA PRO A 97 -16.51 -2.27 -3.13
C PRO A 97 -15.94 -2.83 -1.82
N GLU A 98 -16.80 -3.22 -0.88
CA GLU A 98 -16.38 -3.86 0.38
C GLU A 98 -15.64 -5.20 0.15
N ARG A 99 -16.02 -5.96 -0.89
CA ARG A 99 -15.30 -7.18 -1.28
C ARG A 99 -13.93 -6.90 -1.90
N CYS A 100 -13.66 -5.67 -2.31
CA CYS A 100 -12.36 -5.23 -2.83
C CYS A 100 -11.47 -4.60 -1.76
N ARG A 101 -11.84 -4.65 -0.47
CA ARG A 101 -11.11 -3.99 0.63
C ARG A 101 -9.62 -4.35 0.68
N GLN A 102 -9.26 -5.64 0.59
CA GLN A 102 -7.86 -6.05 0.65
C GLN A 102 -7.04 -5.48 -0.52
N ALA A 103 -7.62 -5.48 -1.73
CA ALA A 103 -6.97 -4.90 -2.90
C ALA A 103 -6.85 -3.37 -2.79
N ARG A 104 -7.86 -2.70 -2.22
CA ARG A 104 -7.80 -1.26 -1.91
C ARG A 104 -6.65 -0.96 -0.96
N ASP A 105 -6.58 -1.66 0.16
CA ASP A 105 -5.55 -1.44 1.18
C ASP A 105 -4.13 -1.62 0.58
N ARG A 106 -3.94 -2.64 -0.27
CA ARG A 106 -2.69 -2.83 -1.02
C ARG A 106 -2.39 -1.69 -1.98
N THR A 107 -3.40 -1.20 -2.71
CA THR A 107 -3.25 -0.07 -3.63
C THR A 107 -2.80 1.19 -2.87
N GLU A 108 -3.43 1.47 -1.72
CA GLU A 108 -3.08 2.62 -0.88
C GLU A 108 -1.69 2.51 -0.27
N SER A 109 -1.27 1.30 0.11
CA SER A 109 0.07 1.04 0.63
C SER A 109 1.12 1.20 -0.47
N LEU A 110 0.92 0.63 -1.65
CA LEU A 110 1.82 0.86 -2.80
C LEU A 110 1.90 2.35 -3.18
N ALA A 111 0.78 3.09 -3.11
CA ALA A 111 0.79 4.53 -3.33
C ALA A 111 1.59 5.28 -2.25
N ALA A 112 1.49 4.86 -0.99
CA ALA A 112 2.31 5.42 0.10
C ALA A 112 3.81 5.17 -0.14
N LEU A 113 4.18 3.96 -0.56
CA LEU A 113 5.56 3.62 -0.91
C LEU A 113 6.06 4.47 -2.09
N LEU A 114 5.25 4.63 -3.13
CA LEU A 114 5.61 5.43 -4.30
C LEU A 114 5.79 6.91 -3.93
N LEU A 115 4.87 7.48 -3.14
CA LEU A 115 4.99 8.85 -2.64
C LEU A 115 6.27 9.02 -1.79
N ARG A 116 6.55 8.09 -0.88
CA ARG A 116 7.78 8.09 -0.08
C ARG A 116 9.03 8.11 -0.96
N ARG A 117 9.05 7.30 -2.03
CA ARG A 117 10.16 7.28 -3.00
C ARG A 117 10.29 8.58 -3.77
N ILE A 118 9.19 9.18 -4.21
CA ILE A 118 9.18 10.48 -4.89
C ILE A 118 9.81 11.54 -3.99
N ILE A 119 9.28 11.71 -2.78
CA ILE A 119 9.78 12.70 -1.81
C ILE A 119 11.27 12.48 -1.48
N THR A 120 11.70 11.22 -1.34
CA THR A 120 13.09 10.91 -0.99
C THR A 120 14.07 11.12 -2.15
N ARG A 121 13.62 10.99 -3.40
CA ARG A 121 14.51 10.88 -4.57
C ARG A 121 14.41 12.03 -5.55
N VAL A 122 13.34 12.82 -5.52
CA VAL A 122 13.12 13.91 -6.47
C VAL A 122 13.52 15.23 -5.81
N PRO A 123 14.60 15.88 -6.26
CA PRO A 123 15.02 17.15 -5.69
C PRO A 123 13.95 18.23 -5.85
N GLY A 124 13.77 19.05 -4.81
CA GLY A 124 12.85 20.18 -4.83
C GLY A 124 11.41 19.84 -4.47
N ILE A 125 11.02 18.55 -4.42
CA ILE A 125 9.75 18.13 -3.83
C ILE A 125 9.91 18.09 -2.33
N HIS A 126 9.26 19.03 -1.65
CA HIS A 126 9.22 19.07 -0.20
C HIS A 126 7.95 18.35 0.26
N PRO A 127 8.02 17.53 1.31
CA PRO A 127 6.82 16.87 1.82
C PRO A 127 5.80 17.95 2.25
N ALA A 128 4.60 17.96 1.66
CA ALA A 128 3.52 18.87 2.05
C ALA A 128 3.12 18.71 3.54
N THR A 129 3.46 17.59 4.14
CA THR A 129 3.53 17.28 5.57
C THR A 129 3.93 15.81 5.63
N THR A 130 4.82 15.43 6.53
CA THR A 130 5.08 14.00 6.80
C THR A 130 3.72 13.32 6.98
N PRO A 131 3.40 12.21 6.26
CA PRO A 131 2.10 11.56 6.38
C PRO A 131 1.85 11.38 7.86
N SER A 132 0.75 11.93 8.33
CA SER A 132 0.49 12.02 9.75
C SER A 132 0.63 10.61 10.32
N ALA A 133 1.64 10.38 11.15
CA ALA A 133 1.83 9.12 11.86
C ALA A 133 0.70 8.87 12.90
N LEU A 134 -0.42 9.57 12.75
CA LEU A 134 -1.54 9.68 13.67
C LEU A 134 -2.47 8.45 13.58
N ASP A 135 -2.45 7.69 12.48
CA ASP A 135 -3.22 6.45 12.36
C ASP A 135 -2.34 5.18 12.31
N LEU A 136 -2.91 4.06 12.75
CA LEU A 136 -2.18 2.79 12.88
C LEU A 136 -1.57 2.30 11.57
N ARG A 137 -2.19 2.62 10.42
CA ARG A 137 -1.74 2.14 9.13
C ARG A 137 -0.60 3.00 8.58
N GLY A 138 -0.67 4.31 8.79
CA GLY A 138 0.42 5.24 8.49
C GLY A 138 1.70 4.87 9.24
N SER A 139 1.62 4.49 10.52
CA SER A 139 2.80 3.99 11.24
C SER A 139 3.34 2.70 10.62
N ALA A 140 2.48 1.74 10.25
CA ALA A 140 2.91 0.50 9.60
C ALA A 140 3.63 0.78 8.26
N GLU A 141 3.07 1.70 7.45
CA GLU A 141 3.63 2.14 6.17
C GLU A 141 5.02 2.80 6.33
N LEU A 142 5.26 3.52 7.42
CA LEU A 142 6.57 4.09 7.72
C LEU A 142 7.61 3.02 8.12
N LEU A 143 7.20 2.01 8.87
CA LEU A 143 8.09 0.98 9.42
C LEU A 143 8.52 -0.07 8.39
N CYS A 144 7.66 -0.37 7.41
CA CYS A 144 7.91 -1.45 6.48
C CYS A 144 9.01 -1.13 5.44
N PRO A 145 9.93 -2.09 5.19
CA PRO A 145 10.94 -1.97 4.15
C PRO A 145 10.28 -2.09 2.77
N GLU A 146 10.99 -1.66 1.72
CA GLU A 146 10.43 -1.66 0.37
C GLU A 146 10.21 -3.07 -0.20
N ARG A 147 11.01 -4.05 0.22
CA ARG A 147 10.90 -5.43 -0.24
C ARG A 147 9.71 -6.09 0.46
N ASP A 148 8.77 -6.60 -0.34
CA ASP A 148 7.53 -7.21 0.14
C ASP A 148 6.72 -6.28 1.08
N TYR A 149 6.74 -5.00 0.74
CA TYR A 149 6.17 -3.91 1.53
C TYR A 149 4.68 -4.11 1.86
N THR A 150 3.85 -4.50 0.89
CA THR A 150 2.40 -4.64 1.12
C THR A 150 2.08 -5.78 2.07
N SER A 151 2.87 -6.84 2.07
CA SER A 151 2.69 -7.98 2.97
C SER A 151 3.15 -7.60 4.38
N CYS A 152 4.26 -6.88 4.51
CA CYS A 152 4.70 -6.31 5.79
C CYS A 152 3.62 -5.45 6.44
N VAL A 153 3.05 -4.50 5.67
CA VAL A 153 2.00 -3.63 6.18
C VAL A 153 0.76 -4.44 6.56
N ALA A 154 0.37 -5.44 5.75
CA ALA A 154 -0.78 -6.29 6.03
C ALA A 154 -0.60 -7.10 7.32
N GLU A 155 0.57 -7.71 7.55
CA GLU A 155 0.83 -8.50 8.75
C GLU A 155 0.92 -7.61 10.01
N ILE A 156 1.54 -6.42 9.93
CA ILE A 156 1.54 -5.46 11.03
C ILE A 156 0.10 -5.09 11.41
N MET A 157 -0.75 -4.79 10.41
CA MET A 157 -2.13 -4.42 10.65
C MET A 157 -2.93 -5.57 11.26
N ALA A 158 -2.76 -6.79 10.77
CA ALA A 158 -3.40 -7.98 11.34
C ALA A 158 -2.96 -8.23 12.79
N ALA A 159 -1.68 -8.06 13.11
CA ALA A 159 -1.17 -8.19 14.47
C ALA A 159 -1.75 -7.12 15.41
N ARG A 160 -1.85 -5.86 14.94
CA ARG A 160 -2.47 -4.76 15.69
C ARG A 160 -3.96 -4.97 15.93
N GLU A 161 -4.70 -5.40 14.91
CA GLU A 161 -6.13 -5.72 15.02
C GLU A 161 -6.38 -6.86 16.02
N ALA A 162 -5.49 -7.86 16.03
CA ALA A 162 -5.53 -8.94 17.01
C ALA A 162 -4.96 -8.58 18.39
N ALA A 163 -4.55 -7.31 18.62
CA ALA A 163 -3.89 -6.84 19.83
C ALA A 163 -2.68 -7.70 20.26
N ARG A 164 -1.96 -8.28 19.30
CA ARG A 164 -0.81 -9.15 19.57
C ARG A 164 0.46 -8.31 19.66
N PRO A 165 1.18 -8.35 20.79
CA PRO A 165 2.50 -7.73 20.88
C PRO A 165 3.47 -8.34 19.86
N PHE A 166 4.26 -7.50 19.18
CA PHE A 166 5.22 -7.96 18.18
C PHE A 166 6.47 -7.08 18.09
N ALA A 167 7.55 -7.67 17.58
CA ALA A 167 8.74 -6.96 17.09
C ALA A 167 8.86 -7.13 15.58
N LEU A 168 9.17 -6.04 14.88
CA LEU A 168 9.53 -6.04 13.46
C LEU A 168 11.05 -6.16 13.34
N CYS A 169 11.51 -7.29 12.78
CA CYS A 169 12.92 -7.54 12.53
C CYS A 169 13.25 -7.33 11.06
N LEU A 170 14.30 -6.54 10.75
CA LEU A 170 14.75 -6.24 9.39
C LEU A 170 16.18 -6.70 9.14
N SER A 171 16.46 -7.30 7.98
CA SER A 171 17.82 -7.54 7.52
C SER A 171 18.36 -6.35 6.72
N SER A 172 19.69 -6.30 6.56
CA SER A 172 20.36 -5.31 5.69
C SER A 172 19.92 -5.39 4.22
N TYR A 173 19.41 -6.55 3.80
CA TYR A 173 18.88 -6.79 2.45
C TYR A 173 17.37 -6.51 2.32
N GLY A 174 16.76 -5.90 3.33
CA GLY A 174 15.36 -5.51 3.34
C GLY A 174 14.38 -6.67 3.55
N GLN A 175 14.85 -7.86 3.92
CA GLN A 175 13.95 -8.92 4.36
C GLN A 175 13.39 -8.56 5.73
N TRP A 176 12.14 -8.92 5.98
CA TRP A 176 11.49 -8.63 7.26
C TRP A 176 10.85 -9.88 7.85
N LYS A 177 10.57 -9.82 9.15
CA LYS A 177 9.77 -10.82 9.86
C LYS A 177 9.13 -10.17 11.07
N LEU A 178 7.87 -10.52 11.33
CA LEU A 178 7.21 -10.21 12.59
C LEU A 178 7.40 -11.35 13.58
N LEU A 179 7.93 -11.02 14.75
CA LEU A 179 8.09 -11.97 15.85
C LEU A 179 7.12 -11.62 16.97
N PRO A 180 6.35 -12.58 17.51
CA PRO A 180 5.51 -12.33 18.66
C PRO A 180 6.36 -12.02 19.90
N ILE A 181 5.95 -11.03 20.69
CA ILE A 181 6.54 -10.79 22.02
C ILE A 181 5.75 -11.63 23.03
N ILE A 182 6.42 -12.59 23.67
CA ILE A 182 5.83 -13.49 24.66
C ILE A 182 6.52 -13.21 26.00
N ASP A 183 5.75 -13.10 27.07
CA ASP A 183 6.23 -13.00 28.47
C ASP A 183 7.20 -11.85 28.78
N SER A 184 7.03 -10.69 28.12
CA SER A 184 7.80 -9.45 28.38
C SER A 184 9.28 -9.50 28.01
N GLU A 185 9.78 -10.60 27.44
CA GLU A 185 11.08 -10.63 26.78
C GLU A 185 10.89 -10.28 25.29
N PRO A 186 11.51 -9.20 24.78
CA PRO A 186 11.47 -8.92 23.36
C PRO A 186 12.13 -10.10 22.62
N PRO A 187 11.47 -10.66 21.59
CA PRO A 187 12.02 -11.76 20.83
C PRO A 187 13.29 -11.26 20.17
N ARG A 188 14.40 -11.97 20.39
CA ARG A 188 15.66 -11.63 19.73
C ARG A 188 15.48 -11.84 18.24
N CYS A 189 15.67 -10.78 17.46
CA CYS A 189 15.78 -10.93 16.02
C CYS A 189 16.88 -11.96 15.70
N PRO A 190 16.72 -12.75 14.63
CA PRO A 190 17.80 -13.59 14.11
C PRO A 190 19.09 -12.76 13.94
N GLU A 191 20.27 -13.40 14.07
CA GLU A 191 21.56 -12.69 14.11
C GLU A 191 21.83 -11.79 12.89
N ASP A 192 21.20 -12.06 11.75
CA ASP A 192 21.28 -11.26 10.52
C ASP A 192 20.31 -10.07 10.47
N ARG A 193 19.58 -9.79 11.56
CA ARG A 193 18.48 -8.82 11.59
C ARG A 193 18.50 -7.93 12.83
N THR A 194 18.01 -6.70 12.66
CA THR A 194 17.87 -5.71 13.73
C THR A 194 16.40 -5.45 14.06
N VAL A 195 16.11 -5.13 15.32
CA VAL A 195 14.78 -4.67 15.73
C VAL A 195 14.55 -3.27 15.15
N ALA A 196 13.58 -3.15 14.25
CA ALA A 196 13.22 -1.87 13.64
C ALA A 196 12.06 -1.18 14.35
N ALA A 197 11.16 -1.96 14.97
CA ALA A 197 10.08 -1.44 15.79
C ALA A 197 9.51 -2.52 16.70
N GLU A 198 8.88 -2.07 17.79
CA GLU A 198 8.12 -2.91 18.71
C GLU A 198 6.73 -2.34 18.90
N PHE A 199 5.75 -3.22 19.02
CA PHE A 199 4.41 -2.91 19.45
C PHE A 199 4.12 -3.72 20.71
N LEU A 200 3.99 -3.01 21.83
CA LEU A 200 3.50 -3.59 23.07
C LEU A 200 2.00 -3.33 23.12
N SER A 201 1.19 -4.36 23.40
CA SER A 201 -0.24 -4.15 23.60
C SER A 201 -0.42 -3.15 24.76
N PRO A 202 -1.29 -2.14 24.65
CA PRO A 202 -1.64 -1.32 25.79
C PRO A 202 -2.10 -2.25 26.92
N ARG A 203 -1.47 -2.13 28.09
CA ARG A 203 -1.90 -2.89 29.28
C ARG A 203 -3.36 -2.53 29.53
N ALA A 204 -4.22 -3.54 29.61
CA ALA A 204 -5.55 -3.36 30.14
C ALA A 204 -5.41 -2.95 31.63
N GLY A 205 -5.62 -1.66 31.92
CA GLY A 205 -5.70 -1.13 33.28
C GLY A 205 -4.53 -0.23 33.70
N SER A 206 -4.80 1.06 33.76
CA SER A 206 -4.32 2.00 34.79
C SER A 206 -5.41 3.03 35.01
#